data_AF-A0A519GZD3-F1
#
_entry.id   AF-A0A519GZD3-F1
#
_cell.length_a   1.000
_cell.length_b   1.000
_cell.length_c   1.000
_cell.angle_alpha   90.00
_cell.angle_beta   90.00
_cell.angle_gamma   90.00
#
_symmetry.space_group_name_H-M   'P 1'
#
loop_
_entity.id
_entity.type
_entity.pdbx_description
1 polymer ?
#
loop_
_entity_poly.entity_id
_entity_poly.type
_entity_poly.pdbx_seq_one_letter_code
_entity_poly.pdbx_strand_id
1 'polypeptide(L)'
;HRNAATGKHGAERFIRAAQVVRVAIGIGCGALLIGLAHYLRRSYKAFSAVLAGGGIAVLYTSISFAFHQYGLLSQPVAFGIMVVITAFAVLLALLYDSLALAVIATLGGFASPFLVSNGSGNYVALFTYMAVLNTGILAAAFFRRWPLLQTLAFACTVLITGGWLLQVHDIIFTANVPVKAPAIRHGLALALITINYALFLGSTLAYPLRHRLPFRARDLAFLLVLTASYYCAGMVLLDSWDGGRYQGLFTIASGAVDLALATWCFRRRGTDRNLLYVLIGLTLTFATLAVPVQLHGHAITLFWSAEFVLLYWLFRRSGIALFRWSSWLLMALALCSLFMDWIGSPTTEGGLFVLFAN
;
A
#
# COMPACT_ATOMS: atom_id res chain seq x y z
N HIS A 1 -5.05 -7.88 -58.95
CA HIS A 1 -4.80 -8.22 -57.52
C HIS A 1 -3.38 -7.95 -57.02
N ARG A 2 -2.29 -8.23 -57.77
CA ARG A 2 -0.90 -8.02 -57.30
C ARG A 2 -0.51 -6.55 -56.99
N ASN A 3 -1.00 -5.57 -57.75
CA ASN A 3 -0.66 -4.14 -57.56
C ASN A 3 -1.34 -3.47 -56.35
N ALA A 4 -2.47 -4.02 -55.88
CA ALA A 4 -3.14 -3.50 -54.69
C ALA A 4 -2.43 -3.91 -53.38
N ALA A 5 -1.72 -5.05 -53.40
CA ALA A 5 -0.98 -5.56 -52.24
C ALA A 5 0.33 -4.79 -51.99
N THR A 6 1.02 -4.38 -53.06
CA THR A 6 2.24 -3.54 -52.98
C THR A 6 1.94 -2.10 -52.55
N GLY A 7 0.83 -1.51 -53.03
CA GLY A 7 0.36 -0.19 -52.59
C GLY A 7 -0.04 -0.14 -51.11
N LYS A 8 -0.74 -1.18 -50.61
CA LYS A 8 -1.08 -1.31 -49.18
C LYS A 8 0.17 -1.44 -48.29
N HIS A 9 1.16 -2.25 -48.69
CA HIS A 9 2.42 -2.39 -47.96
C HIS A 9 3.23 -1.09 -47.92
N GLY A 10 3.19 -0.29 -48.99
CA GLY A 10 3.79 1.05 -49.02
C GLY A 10 3.10 2.00 -48.03
N ALA A 11 1.76 2.09 -48.08
CA ALA A 11 0.98 2.95 -47.20
C ALA A 11 1.15 2.59 -45.72
N GLU A 12 1.17 1.31 -45.36
CA GLU A 12 1.39 0.84 -43.99
C GLU A 12 2.79 1.23 -43.47
N ARG A 13 3.83 1.13 -44.32
CA ARG A 13 5.19 1.58 -43.96
C ARG A 13 5.26 3.10 -43.74
N PHE A 14 4.60 3.90 -44.59
CA PHE A 14 4.52 5.35 -44.42
C PHE A 14 3.77 5.76 -43.16
N ILE A 15 2.65 5.11 -42.85
CA ILE A 15 1.87 5.37 -41.62
C ILE A 15 2.72 5.02 -40.38
N ARG A 16 3.38 3.87 -40.37
CA ARG A 16 4.28 3.48 -39.28
C ARG A 16 5.46 4.45 -39.12
N ALA A 17 6.09 4.87 -40.21
CA ALA A 17 7.17 5.86 -40.18
C ALA A 17 6.71 7.20 -39.58
N ALA A 18 5.52 7.68 -39.98
CA ALA A 18 4.94 8.90 -39.42
C ALA A 18 4.64 8.79 -37.92
N GLN A 19 4.16 7.64 -37.45
CA GLN A 19 3.93 7.36 -36.02
C GLN A 19 5.23 7.36 -35.22
N VAL A 20 6.29 6.72 -35.74
CA VAL A 20 7.63 6.72 -35.11
C VAL A 20 8.20 8.13 -35.01
N VAL A 21 8.06 8.95 -36.07
CA VAL A 21 8.53 10.35 -36.06
C VAL A 21 7.79 11.18 -35.02
N ARG A 22 6.47 11.01 -34.86
CA ARG A 22 5.69 11.72 -33.82
C ARG A 22 6.18 11.37 -32.40
N VAL A 23 6.42 10.09 -32.14
CA VAL A 23 6.96 9.63 -30.84
C VAL A 23 8.38 10.16 -30.63
N ALA A 24 9.23 10.14 -31.66
CA ALA A 24 10.60 10.64 -31.59
C ALA A 24 10.66 12.14 -31.32
N ILE A 25 9.78 12.94 -31.94
CA ILE A 25 9.65 14.37 -31.66
C ILE A 25 9.21 14.59 -30.21
N GLY A 26 8.22 13.82 -29.72
CA GLY A 26 7.79 13.88 -28.32
C GLY A 26 8.93 13.60 -27.34
N ILE A 27 9.71 12.54 -27.60
CA ILE A 27 10.90 12.21 -26.80
C ILE A 27 11.95 13.33 -26.88
N GLY A 28 12.21 13.85 -28.08
CA GLY A 28 13.15 14.96 -28.29
C GLY A 28 12.75 16.23 -27.56
N CYS A 29 11.48 16.63 -27.62
CA CYS A 29 10.96 17.76 -26.87
C CYS A 29 11.07 17.54 -25.35
N GLY A 30 10.72 16.35 -24.85
CA GLY A 30 10.86 16.02 -23.44
C GLY A 30 12.31 16.10 -22.96
N ALA A 31 13.24 15.55 -23.72
CA ALA A 31 14.68 15.62 -23.43
C ALA A 31 15.21 17.06 -23.49
N LEU A 32 14.76 17.86 -24.46
CA LEU A 32 15.14 19.27 -24.59
C LEU A 32 14.65 20.09 -23.40
N LEU A 33 13.40 19.90 -22.96
CA LEU A 33 12.85 20.56 -21.77
C LEU A 33 13.64 20.21 -20.51
N ILE A 34 14.04 18.94 -20.34
CA ILE A 34 14.87 18.49 -19.22
C ILE A 34 16.28 19.09 -19.31
N GLY A 35 16.87 19.15 -20.50
CA GLY A 35 18.18 19.76 -20.74
C GLY A 35 18.17 21.26 -20.43
N LEU A 36 17.13 21.97 -20.87
CA LEU A 36 16.92 23.39 -20.56
C LEU A 36 16.71 23.60 -19.06
N ALA A 37 15.94 22.72 -18.41
CA ALA A 37 15.77 22.74 -16.96
C ALA A 37 17.10 22.56 -16.23
N HIS A 38 17.99 21.69 -16.73
CA HIS A 38 19.33 21.48 -16.16
C HIS A 38 20.22 22.72 -16.30
N TYR A 39 20.16 23.40 -17.44
CA TYR A 39 20.91 24.64 -17.66
C TYR A 39 20.42 25.76 -16.72
N LEU A 40 19.10 25.92 -16.56
CA LEU A 40 18.51 26.98 -15.74
C LEU A 40 18.56 26.72 -14.23
N ARG A 41 19.02 25.54 -13.79
CA ARG A 41 19.00 25.14 -12.37
C ARG A 41 19.77 26.07 -11.44
N ARG A 42 20.83 26.73 -11.93
CA ARG A 42 21.69 27.61 -11.12
C ARG A 42 21.05 28.97 -10.84
N SER A 43 20.21 29.47 -11.75
CA SER A 43 19.58 30.79 -11.62
C SER A 43 18.13 30.72 -11.12
N TYR A 44 17.36 29.67 -11.46
CA TYR A 44 15.93 29.60 -11.12
C TYR A 44 15.46 28.18 -10.74
N LYS A 45 15.60 27.81 -9.46
CA LYS A 45 15.23 26.47 -8.95
C LYS A 45 13.77 26.09 -9.17
N ALA A 46 12.83 26.99 -8.89
CA ALA A 46 11.40 26.72 -9.02
C ALA A 46 10.97 26.52 -10.49
N PHE A 47 11.45 27.38 -11.38
CA PHE A 47 11.19 27.29 -12.82
C PHE A 47 11.79 26.03 -13.43
N SER A 48 13.03 25.68 -13.06
CA SER A 48 13.70 24.45 -13.47
C SER A 48 12.90 23.21 -13.06
N ALA A 49 12.34 23.18 -11.85
CA ALA A 49 11.54 22.05 -11.37
C ALA A 49 10.25 21.84 -12.18
N VAL A 50 9.54 22.92 -12.49
CA VAL A 50 8.33 22.87 -13.32
C VAL A 50 8.66 22.41 -14.73
N LEU A 51 9.74 22.95 -15.33
CA LEU A 51 10.16 22.60 -16.68
C LEU A 51 10.62 21.15 -16.80
N ALA A 52 11.36 20.65 -15.80
CA ALA A 52 11.74 19.25 -15.70
C ALA A 52 10.51 18.34 -15.54
N GLY A 53 9.56 18.72 -14.68
CA GLY A 53 8.30 17.99 -14.50
C GLY A 53 7.47 17.92 -15.79
N GLY A 54 7.39 19.03 -16.54
CA GLY A 54 6.76 19.07 -17.86
C GLY A 54 7.46 18.16 -18.87
N GLY A 55 8.79 18.16 -18.91
CA GLY A 55 9.57 17.25 -19.76
C GLY A 55 9.30 15.77 -19.44
N ILE A 56 9.24 15.41 -18.16
CA ILE A 56 8.88 14.06 -17.71
C ILE A 56 7.46 13.69 -18.15
N ALA A 57 6.49 14.60 -17.98
CA ALA A 57 5.11 14.36 -18.41
C ALA A 57 4.99 14.13 -19.92
N VAL A 58 5.76 14.87 -20.74
CA VAL A 58 5.83 14.66 -22.20
C VAL A 58 6.41 13.30 -22.53
N LEU A 59 7.48 12.87 -21.85
CA LEU A 59 8.07 11.53 -22.06
C LEU A 59 7.06 10.42 -21.74
N TYR A 60 6.38 10.52 -20.59
CA TYR A 60 5.32 9.61 -20.17
C TYR A 60 4.21 9.48 -21.21
N THR A 61 3.70 10.64 -21.65
CA THR A 61 2.61 10.70 -22.62
C THR A 61 3.05 10.10 -23.96
N SER A 62 4.27 10.42 -24.42
CA SER A 62 4.82 9.91 -25.68
C SER A 62 4.91 8.39 -25.71
N ILE A 63 5.37 7.76 -24.62
CA ILE A 63 5.47 6.30 -24.52
C ILE A 63 4.09 5.66 -24.40
N SER A 64 3.17 6.27 -23.65
CA SER A 64 1.80 5.79 -23.55
C SER A 64 1.11 5.75 -24.93
N PHE A 65 1.25 6.81 -25.74
CA PHE A 65 0.76 6.83 -27.12
C PHE A 65 1.47 5.81 -28.01
N ALA A 66 2.79 5.65 -27.88
CA ALA A 66 3.55 4.65 -28.63
C ALA A 66 3.06 3.22 -28.38
N PHE A 67 2.63 2.94 -27.15
CA PHE A 67 2.06 1.66 -26.77
C PHE A 67 0.59 1.50 -27.20
N HIS A 68 -0.31 2.34 -26.66
CA HIS A 68 -1.76 2.17 -26.84
C HIS A 68 -2.24 2.49 -28.25
N GLN A 69 -1.79 3.62 -28.81
CA GLN A 69 -2.36 4.14 -30.05
C GLN A 69 -1.64 3.61 -31.29
N TYR A 70 -0.33 3.38 -31.19
CA TYR A 70 0.49 3.01 -32.33
C TYR A 70 0.97 1.55 -32.33
N GLY A 71 0.85 0.84 -31.20
CA GLY A 71 1.31 -0.55 -31.09
C GLY A 71 2.79 -0.74 -31.45
N LEU A 72 3.60 0.32 -31.31
CA LEU A 72 5.02 0.32 -31.70
C LEU A 72 5.89 -0.40 -30.68
N LEU A 73 5.45 -0.45 -29.43
CA LEU A 73 6.18 -1.04 -28.32
C LEU A 73 5.41 -2.24 -27.76
N SER A 74 6.13 -3.28 -27.38
CA SER A 74 5.55 -4.36 -26.57
C SER A 74 5.34 -3.90 -25.13
N GLN A 75 4.41 -4.53 -24.41
CA GLN A 75 4.07 -4.18 -23.04
C GLN A 75 5.29 -4.16 -22.10
N PRO A 76 6.19 -5.18 -22.11
CA PRO A 76 7.36 -5.18 -21.23
C PRO A 76 8.35 -4.05 -21.56
N VAL A 77 8.49 -3.69 -22.84
CA VAL A 77 9.41 -2.63 -23.28
C VAL A 77 8.88 -1.26 -22.88
N ALA A 78 7.61 -0.97 -23.17
CA ALA A 78 6.99 0.30 -22.75
C ALA A 78 7.06 0.49 -21.23
N PHE A 79 6.78 -0.59 -20.48
CA PHE A 79 6.87 -0.60 -19.02
C PHE A 79 8.31 -0.35 -18.53
N GLY A 80 9.30 -1.02 -19.12
CA GLY A 80 10.71 -0.82 -18.78
C GLY A 80 11.18 0.61 -19.00
N ILE A 81 10.76 1.25 -20.10
CA ILE A 81 11.12 2.65 -20.38
C ILE A 81 10.48 3.59 -19.34
N MET A 82 9.21 3.38 -18.98
CA MET A 82 8.54 4.15 -17.93
C MET A 82 9.25 4.03 -16.56
N VAL A 83 9.74 2.83 -16.21
CA VAL A 83 10.56 2.62 -15.01
C VAL A 83 11.83 3.48 -15.06
N VAL A 84 12.55 3.47 -16.19
CA VAL A 84 13.79 4.25 -16.37
C VAL A 84 13.50 5.75 -16.25
N ILE A 85 12.41 6.24 -16.85
CA ILE A 85 12.01 7.64 -16.73
C ILE A 85 11.69 8.01 -15.28
N THR A 86 11.01 7.13 -14.55
CA THR A 86 10.69 7.35 -13.13
C THR A 86 11.97 7.42 -12.29
N ALA A 87 12.89 6.48 -12.49
CA ALA A 87 14.17 6.47 -11.79
C ALA A 87 14.97 7.75 -12.08
N PHE A 88 15.03 8.15 -13.35
CA PHE A 88 15.68 9.39 -13.75
C PHE A 88 15.01 10.62 -13.13
N ALA A 89 13.67 10.68 -13.09
CA ALA A 89 12.91 11.76 -12.48
C ALA A 89 13.15 11.86 -10.96
N VAL A 90 13.20 10.73 -10.26
CA VAL A 90 13.51 10.68 -8.82
C VAL A 90 14.95 11.15 -8.56
N LEU A 91 15.92 10.70 -9.36
CA LEU A 91 17.30 11.18 -9.27
C LEU A 91 17.38 12.68 -9.48
N LEU A 92 16.66 13.21 -10.47
CA LEU A 92 16.61 14.64 -10.74
C LEU A 92 15.96 15.41 -9.58
N ALA A 93 14.93 14.85 -8.95
CA ALA A 93 14.29 15.44 -7.77
C ALA A 93 15.24 15.51 -6.56
N LEU A 94 16.06 14.48 -6.35
CA LEU A 94 17.11 14.47 -5.32
C LEU A 94 18.21 15.48 -5.65
N LEU A 95 18.67 15.53 -6.90
CA LEU A 95 19.70 16.47 -7.35
C LEU A 95 19.25 17.93 -7.26
N TYR A 96 17.99 18.21 -7.56
CA TYR A 96 17.44 19.58 -7.57
C TYR A 96 16.86 19.97 -6.23
N ASP A 97 16.86 19.04 -5.28
CA ASP A 97 16.33 19.22 -3.95
C ASP A 97 14.86 19.70 -3.94
N SER A 98 14.08 19.24 -4.93
CA SER A 98 12.75 19.75 -5.26
C SER A 98 11.65 18.74 -4.93
N LEU A 99 10.83 19.08 -3.93
CA LEU A 99 9.67 18.28 -3.54
C LEU A 99 8.65 18.16 -4.68
N ALA A 100 8.44 19.22 -5.46
CA ALA A 100 7.49 19.23 -6.57
C ALA A 100 7.87 18.18 -7.64
N LEU A 101 9.16 18.07 -7.96
CA LEU A 101 9.64 17.09 -8.94
C LEU A 101 9.50 15.66 -8.41
N ALA A 102 9.76 15.45 -7.11
CA ALA A 102 9.58 14.14 -6.46
C ALA A 102 8.10 13.70 -6.47
N VAL A 103 7.17 14.63 -6.21
CA VAL A 103 5.72 14.38 -6.27
C VAL A 103 5.30 13.99 -7.69
N ILE A 104 5.73 14.74 -8.71
CA ILE A 104 5.42 14.44 -10.11
C ILE A 104 5.98 13.07 -10.52
N ALA A 105 7.23 12.78 -10.15
CA ALA A 105 7.87 11.49 -10.43
C ALA A 105 7.11 10.32 -9.78
N THR A 106 6.67 10.50 -8.54
CA THR A 106 5.94 9.47 -7.77
C THR A 106 4.56 9.22 -8.36
N LEU A 107 3.81 10.28 -8.67
CA LEU A 107 2.50 10.16 -9.32
C LEU A 107 2.60 9.49 -10.70
N GLY A 108 3.59 9.89 -11.51
CA GLY A 108 3.86 9.25 -12.80
C GLY A 108 4.22 7.78 -12.64
N GLY A 109 5.07 7.46 -11.65
CA GLY A 109 5.44 6.08 -11.34
C GLY A 109 4.21 5.23 -11.02
N PHE A 110 3.38 5.64 -10.04
CA PHE A 110 2.17 4.89 -9.70
C PHE A 110 1.15 4.82 -10.86
N ALA A 111 1.14 5.79 -11.78
CA ALA A 111 0.30 5.76 -12.98
C ALA A 111 0.82 4.80 -14.06
N SER A 112 2.12 4.48 -14.09
CA SER A 112 2.76 3.68 -15.17
C SER A 112 2.09 2.34 -15.46
N PRO A 113 1.75 1.49 -14.46
CA PRO A 113 1.13 0.19 -14.73
C PRO A 113 -0.25 0.34 -15.38
N PHE A 114 -1.00 1.39 -15.02
CA PHE A 114 -2.32 1.66 -15.59
C PHE A 114 -2.21 2.20 -17.01
N LEU A 115 -1.18 3.00 -17.31
CA LEU A 115 -0.89 3.52 -18.65
C LEU A 115 -0.35 2.47 -19.63
N VAL A 116 0.03 1.28 -19.16
CA VAL A 116 0.57 0.19 -19.98
C VAL A 116 -0.21 -1.12 -19.71
N SER A 117 -1.40 -1.02 -19.09
CA SER A 117 -2.19 -2.20 -18.74
C SER A 117 -2.91 -2.77 -19.95
N ASN A 118 -2.70 -4.05 -20.22
CA ASN A 118 -3.44 -4.82 -21.23
C ASN A 118 -4.72 -5.48 -20.68
N GLY A 119 -5.19 -5.11 -19.48
CA GLY A 119 -6.36 -5.74 -18.85
C GLY A 119 -6.10 -7.17 -18.30
N SER A 120 -4.87 -7.68 -18.41
CA SER A 120 -4.49 -9.04 -17.96
C SER A 120 -4.68 -9.32 -16.46
N GLY A 121 -4.87 -8.29 -15.63
CA GLY A 121 -5.06 -8.45 -14.17
C GLY A 121 -3.88 -9.06 -13.43
N ASN A 122 -2.66 -9.02 -13.98
CA ASN A 122 -1.48 -9.62 -13.34
C ASN A 122 -1.04 -8.85 -12.09
N TYR A 123 -1.57 -9.26 -10.94
CA TYR A 123 -1.29 -8.66 -9.65
C TYR A 123 0.18 -8.82 -9.24
N VAL A 124 0.85 -9.91 -9.62
CA VAL A 124 2.26 -10.16 -9.27
C VAL A 124 3.15 -9.07 -9.86
N ALA A 125 2.95 -8.74 -11.14
CA ALA A 125 3.68 -7.68 -11.80
C ALA A 125 3.41 -6.31 -11.16
N LEU A 126 2.14 -6.02 -10.84
CA LEU A 126 1.71 -4.77 -10.21
C LEU A 126 2.37 -4.55 -8.84
N PHE A 127 2.24 -5.51 -7.93
CA PHE A 127 2.78 -5.37 -6.58
C PHE A 127 4.31 -5.44 -6.54
N THR A 128 4.94 -6.21 -7.42
CA THR A 128 6.41 -6.23 -7.55
C THR A 128 6.91 -4.87 -8.02
N TYR A 129 6.23 -4.26 -8.99
CA TYR A 129 6.53 -2.91 -9.43
C TYR A 129 6.36 -1.88 -8.31
N MET A 130 5.26 -1.95 -7.57
CA MET A 130 5.04 -1.08 -6.42
C MET A 130 6.15 -1.24 -5.38
N ALA A 131 6.63 -2.46 -5.13
CA ALA A 131 7.76 -2.70 -4.24
C ALA A 131 9.06 -2.04 -4.76
N VAL A 132 9.32 -2.09 -6.06
CA VAL A 132 10.47 -1.37 -6.67
C VAL A 132 10.34 0.14 -6.49
N LEU A 133 9.15 0.70 -6.75
CA LEU A 133 8.89 2.13 -6.60
C LEU A 133 9.02 2.56 -5.13
N ASN A 134 8.43 1.79 -4.21
CA ASN A 134 8.50 2.03 -2.77
C ASN A 134 9.91 1.86 -2.21
N THR A 135 10.75 1.02 -2.83
CA THR A 135 12.20 0.96 -2.53
C THR A 135 12.88 2.28 -2.90
N GLY A 136 12.48 2.92 -4.00
CA GLY A 136 12.93 4.26 -4.36
C GLY A 136 12.51 5.32 -3.33
N ILE A 137 11.28 5.25 -2.80
CA ILE A 137 10.80 6.13 -1.73
C ILE A 137 11.60 5.91 -0.44
N LEU A 138 11.86 4.65 -0.07
CA LEU A 138 12.72 4.31 1.06
C LEU A 138 14.15 4.85 0.86
N ALA A 139 14.73 4.67 -0.32
CA ALA A 139 16.05 5.23 -0.64
C ALA A 139 16.05 6.75 -0.48
N ALA A 140 15.05 7.45 -1.01
CA ALA A 140 14.91 8.90 -0.84
C ALA A 140 14.79 9.31 0.64
N ALA A 141 14.07 8.54 1.45
CA ALA A 141 13.91 8.79 2.89
C ALA A 141 15.23 8.69 3.67
N PHE A 142 16.23 7.95 3.18
CA PHE A 142 17.57 7.94 3.79
C PHE A 142 18.37 9.23 3.57
N PHE A 143 18.10 9.95 2.48
CA PHE A 143 18.81 11.19 2.13
C PHE A 143 18.06 12.43 2.63
N ARG A 144 16.74 12.47 2.49
CA ARG A 144 15.96 13.66 2.84
C ARG A 144 14.60 13.31 3.43
N ARG A 145 14.19 14.08 4.44
CA ARG A 145 12.89 13.93 5.09
C ARG A 145 11.81 14.69 4.33
N TRP A 146 11.10 13.99 3.45
CA TRP A 146 9.92 14.50 2.75
C TRP A 146 8.65 13.74 3.17
N PRO A 147 7.98 14.15 4.27
CA PRO A 147 6.79 13.47 4.75
C PRO A 147 5.66 13.43 3.72
N LEU A 148 5.49 14.52 2.95
CA LEU A 148 4.47 14.59 1.90
C LEU A 148 4.66 13.50 0.84
N LEU A 149 5.91 13.26 0.42
CA LEU A 149 6.24 12.22 -0.55
C LEU A 149 5.87 10.83 -0.04
N GLN A 150 6.20 10.56 1.22
CA GLN A 150 5.90 9.29 1.88
C GLN A 150 4.40 9.06 2.02
N THR A 151 3.65 10.07 2.51
CA THR A 151 2.20 10.00 2.65
C THR A 151 1.51 9.80 1.29
N LEU A 152 1.98 10.49 0.24
CA LEU A 152 1.44 10.35 -1.11
C LEU A 152 1.66 8.94 -1.67
N ALA A 153 2.90 8.43 -1.60
CA ALA A 153 3.22 7.09 -2.08
C ALA A 153 2.45 6.00 -1.33
N PHE A 154 2.28 6.18 -0.01
CA PHE A 154 1.46 5.31 0.82
C PHE A 154 0.00 5.36 0.41
N ALA A 155 -0.58 6.55 0.22
CA ALA A 155 -1.96 6.70 -0.22
C ALA A 155 -2.21 6.01 -1.57
N CYS A 156 -1.34 6.23 -2.56
CA CYS A 156 -1.42 5.52 -3.84
C CYS A 156 -1.32 4.00 -3.64
N THR A 157 -0.41 3.53 -2.80
CA THR A 157 -0.25 2.10 -2.52
C THR A 157 -1.49 1.48 -1.90
N VAL A 158 -2.09 2.15 -0.90
CA VAL A 158 -3.33 1.70 -0.25
C VAL A 158 -4.50 1.71 -1.23
N LEU A 159 -4.64 2.74 -2.04
CA LEU A 159 -5.72 2.83 -3.03
C LEU A 159 -5.62 1.72 -4.08
N ILE A 160 -4.42 1.44 -4.59
CA ILE A 160 -4.21 0.39 -5.59
C ILE A 160 -4.43 -1.00 -4.97
N THR A 161 -3.87 -1.24 -3.78
CA THR A 161 -4.01 -2.52 -3.06
C THR A 161 -5.47 -2.76 -2.67
N GLY A 162 -6.14 -1.75 -2.13
CA GLY A 162 -7.55 -1.80 -1.74
C GLY A 162 -8.46 -2.00 -2.94
N GLY A 163 -8.23 -1.26 -4.04
CA GLY A 163 -8.97 -1.45 -5.29
C GLY A 163 -8.84 -2.88 -5.83
N TRP A 164 -7.63 -3.45 -5.78
CA TRP A 164 -7.41 -4.85 -6.16
C TRP A 164 -8.12 -5.84 -5.21
N LEU A 165 -8.03 -5.65 -3.89
CA LEU A 165 -8.71 -6.52 -2.91
C LEU A 165 -10.23 -6.51 -3.07
N LEU A 166 -10.81 -5.33 -3.34
CA LEU A 166 -12.24 -5.15 -3.54
C LEU A 166 -12.73 -5.76 -4.86
N GLN A 167 -11.87 -5.77 -5.89
CA GLN A 167 -12.12 -6.51 -7.13
C GLN A 167 -12.08 -8.03 -6.91
N VAL A 168 -11.14 -8.51 -6.10
CA VAL A 168 -10.99 -9.95 -5.81
C VAL A 168 -12.17 -10.51 -5.00
N HIS A 169 -12.74 -9.71 -4.11
CA HIS A 169 -13.87 -10.13 -3.25
C HIS A 169 -15.25 -9.76 -3.83
N ASP A 170 -15.32 -9.34 -5.10
CA ASP A 170 -16.57 -8.90 -5.77
C ASP A 170 -17.37 -7.84 -4.99
N ILE A 171 -16.72 -7.09 -4.08
CA ILE A 171 -17.38 -6.12 -3.18
C ILE A 171 -17.85 -4.87 -3.94
N ILE A 172 -17.17 -4.52 -5.05
CA ILE A 172 -17.44 -3.29 -5.83
C ILE A 172 -18.11 -3.56 -7.18
N PHE A 173 -17.84 -4.70 -7.82
CA PHE A 173 -18.30 -4.97 -9.18
C PHE A 173 -19.39 -6.06 -9.17
N THR A 174 -20.61 -5.67 -8.80
CA THR A 174 -21.84 -6.50 -8.89
C THR A 174 -22.30 -6.77 -10.33
N ALA A 175 -21.56 -6.34 -11.35
CA ALA A 175 -21.94 -6.51 -12.73
C ALA A 175 -21.23 -7.73 -13.32
N ASN A 176 -21.96 -8.86 -13.42
CA ASN A 176 -21.97 -9.93 -14.45
C ASN A 176 -20.79 -10.09 -15.44
N VAL A 177 -19.57 -9.71 -15.08
CA VAL A 177 -18.35 -9.98 -15.82
C VAL A 177 -17.70 -11.12 -15.06
N PRO A 178 -17.72 -12.36 -15.58
CA PRO A 178 -16.94 -13.44 -15.02
C PRO A 178 -15.48 -13.11 -15.29
N VAL A 179 -14.90 -12.23 -14.48
CA VAL A 179 -13.46 -12.14 -14.32
C VAL A 179 -13.12 -13.49 -13.71
N LYS A 180 -12.67 -14.44 -14.54
CA LYS A 180 -12.02 -15.66 -14.06
C LYS A 180 -10.99 -15.18 -13.04
N ALA A 181 -11.31 -15.31 -11.74
CA ALA A 181 -10.37 -14.96 -10.69
C ALA A 181 -9.13 -15.79 -10.98
N PRO A 182 -8.02 -15.18 -11.44
CA PRO A 182 -6.81 -15.96 -11.67
C PRO A 182 -6.48 -16.60 -10.33
N ALA A 183 -6.25 -17.92 -10.29
CA ALA A 183 -6.03 -18.65 -9.04
C ALA A 183 -5.07 -17.87 -8.13
N ILE A 184 -5.63 -17.20 -7.11
CA ILE A 184 -4.89 -16.22 -6.35
C ILE A 184 -4.01 -17.02 -5.42
N ARG A 185 -2.70 -16.90 -5.59
CA ARG A 185 -1.76 -17.45 -4.63
C ARG A 185 -1.76 -16.51 -3.43
N HIS A 186 -2.70 -16.72 -2.51
CA HIS A 186 -2.91 -15.87 -1.33
C HIS A 186 -1.61 -15.64 -0.55
N GLY A 187 -0.78 -16.68 -0.37
CA GLY A 187 0.53 -16.54 0.28
C GLY A 187 1.49 -15.60 -0.46
N LEU A 188 1.51 -15.63 -1.79
CA LEU A 188 2.36 -14.73 -2.59
C LEU A 188 1.80 -13.30 -2.59
N ALA A 189 0.48 -13.13 -2.64
CA ALA A 189 -0.15 -11.81 -2.50
C ALA A 189 0.17 -11.21 -1.12
N LEU A 190 0.04 -11.99 -0.04
CA LEU A 190 0.36 -11.57 1.31
C LEU A 190 1.84 -11.20 1.45
N ALA A 191 2.75 -11.99 0.87
CA ALA A 191 4.19 -11.69 0.86
C ALA A 191 4.48 -10.35 0.16
N LEU A 192 3.87 -10.09 -1.00
CA LEU A 192 4.07 -8.84 -1.73
C LEU A 192 3.49 -7.62 -1.00
N ILE A 193 2.31 -7.75 -0.38
CA ILE A 193 1.73 -6.69 0.48
C ILE A 193 2.64 -6.45 1.69
N THR A 194 3.16 -7.51 2.30
CA THR A 194 4.09 -7.43 3.45
C THR A 194 5.40 -6.76 3.09
N ILE A 195 5.95 -7.02 1.90
CA ILE A 195 7.14 -6.32 1.39
C ILE A 195 6.86 -4.81 1.28
N ASN A 196 5.72 -4.42 0.71
CA ASN A 196 5.35 -3.00 0.60
C ASN A 196 5.17 -2.36 1.98
N TYR A 197 4.52 -3.05 2.93
CA TYR A 197 4.43 -2.62 4.32
C TYR A 197 5.82 -2.43 4.95
N ALA A 198 6.73 -3.39 4.80
CA ALA A 198 8.08 -3.32 5.34
C ALA A 198 8.89 -2.14 4.76
N LEU A 199 8.71 -1.82 3.47
CA LEU A 199 9.33 -0.65 2.83
C LEU A 199 8.82 0.68 3.43
N PHE A 200 7.50 0.80 3.68
CA PHE A 200 6.93 1.98 4.32
C PHE A 200 7.29 2.09 5.81
N LEU A 201 7.35 0.96 6.51
CA LEU A 201 7.80 0.88 7.89
C LEU A 201 9.27 1.33 7.99
N GLY A 202 10.12 0.77 7.13
CA GLY A 202 11.52 1.17 7.00
C GLY A 202 11.67 2.66 6.71
N SER A 203 10.87 3.23 5.80
CA SER A 203 10.99 4.66 5.46
C SER A 203 10.54 5.58 6.59
N THR A 204 9.54 5.17 7.37
CA THR A 204 9.07 5.90 8.57
C THR A 204 10.14 5.92 9.67
N LEU A 205 10.84 4.80 9.84
CA LEU A 205 11.84 4.63 10.90
C LEU A 205 13.22 5.14 10.48
N ALA A 206 13.58 5.08 9.19
CA ALA A 206 14.93 5.32 8.69
C ALA A 206 15.50 6.69 9.09
N TYR A 207 14.79 7.78 8.76
CA TYR A 207 15.30 9.13 8.99
C TYR A 207 15.39 9.49 10.48
N PRO A 208 14.33 9.30 11.31
CA PRO A 208 14.39 9.65 12.73
C PRO A 208 15.38 8.78 13.52
N LEU A 209 15.49 7.48 13.24
CA LEU A 209 16.43 6.61 13.95
C LEU A 209 17.88 6.92 13.59
N ARG A 210 18.17 7.22 12.31
CA ARG A 210 19.53 7.56 11.86
C ARG A 210 20.04 8.84 12.50
N HIS A 211 19.19 9.85 12.59
CA HIS A 211 19.56 11.18 13.11
C HIS A 211 19.21 11.37 14.60
N ARG A 212 18.71 10.32 15.28
CA ARG A 212 18.27 10.36 16.69
C ARG A 212 17.30 11.49 16.99
N LEU A 213 16.36 11.73 16.07
CA LEU A 213 15.33 12.75 16.22
C LEU A 213 14.12 12.16 16.95
N PRO A 214 13.43 12.96 17.78
CA PRO A 214 12.18 12.53 18.38
C PRO A 214 11.11 12.31 17.30
N PHE A 215 10.27 11.30 17.51
CA PHE A 215 9.11 11.02 16.67
C PHE A 215 8.03 12.05 16.96
N ARG A 216 7.61 12.78 15.93
CA ARG A 216 6.50 13.73 16.05
C ARG A 216 5.19 12.97 16.00
N ALA A 217 4.12 13.59 16.53
CA ALA A 217 2.77 13.02 16.50
C ALA A 217 2.36 12.54 15.08
N ARG A 218 2.75 13.27 14.03
CA ARG A 218 2.49 12.88 12.64
C ARG A 218 3.16 11.56 12.23
N ASP A 219 4.38 11.28 12.72
CA ASP A 219 5.15 10.10 12.33
C ASP A 219 4.55 8.87 13.03
N LEU A 220 4.12 9.04 14.28
CA LEU A 220 3.39 8.03 15.05
C LEU A 220 1.99 7.77 14.46
N ALA A 221 1.26 8.83 14.08
CA ALA A 221 -0.02 8.70 13.40
C ALA A 221 0.12 7.96 12.06
N PHE A 222 1.17 8.27 11.29
CA PHE A 222 1.48 7.56 10.06
C PHE A 222 1.77 6.07 10.32
N LEU A 223 2.56 5.75 11.36
CA LEU A 223 2.84 4.36 11.76
C LEU A 223 1.56 3.60 12.14
N LEU A 224 0.64 4.23 12.88
CA LEU A 224 -0.65 3.65 13.24
C LEU A 224 -1.51 3.37 12.00
N VAL A 225 -1.64 4.35 11.09
CA VAL A 225 -2.42 4.20 9.85
C VAL A 225 -1.79 3.15 8.92
N LEU A 226 -0.47 3.12 8.80
CA LEU A 226 0.27 2.11 8.06
C LEU A 226 -0.03 0.70 8.58
N THR A 227 0.08 0.52 9.89
CA THR A 227 -0.14 -0.77 10.55
C THR A 227 -1.60 -1.21 10.46
N ALA A 228 -2.55 -0.29 10.65
CA ALA A 228 -3.98 -0.56 10.49
C ALA A 228 -4.34 -0.93 9.05
N SER A 229 -3.76 -0.23 8.06
CA SER A 229 -4.01 -0.50 6.64
C SER A 229 -3.43 -1.84 6.21
N TYR A 230 -2.24 -2.21 6.70
CA TYR A 230 -1.65 -3.54 6.48
C TYR A 230 -2.50 -4.64 7.11
N TYR A 231 -2.92 -4.46 8.35
CA TYR A 231 -3.77 -5.43 9.06
C TYR A 231 -5.11 -5.62 8.35
N CYS A 232 -5.78 -4.53 7.96
CA CYS A 232 -7.03 -4.57 7.20
C CYS A 232 -6.87 -5.33 5.87
N ALA A 233 -5.82 -4.99 5.09
CA ALA A 233 -5.54 -5.67 3.83
C ALA A 233 -5.28 -7.17 4.01
N GLY A 234 -4.56 -7.56 5.08
CA GLY A 234 -4.30 -8.96 5.41
C GLY A 234 -5.56 -9.71 5.83
N MET A 235 -6.40 -9.11 6.68
CA MET A 235 -7.67 -9.72 7.12
C MET A 235 -8.60 -10.00 5.94
N VAL A 236 -8.78 -9.03 5.05
CA VAL A 236 -9.59 -9.19 3.83
C VAL A 236 -8.99 -10.28 2.93
N LEU A 237 -7.68 -10.27 2.71
CA LEU A 237 -7.03 -11.27 1.85
C LEU A 237 -7.13 -12.70 2.40
N LEU A 238 -7.06 -12.87 3.72
CA LEU A 238 -7.07 -14.17 4.40
C LEU A 238 -8.47 -14.73 4.62
N ASP A 239 -9.50 -13.89 4.59
CA ASP A 239 -10.90 -14.31 4.71
C ASP A 239 -11.28 -15.35 3.65
N SER A 240 -10.83 -15.12 2.40
CA SER A 240 -11.03 -16.04 1.28
C SER A 240 -10.12 -17.27 1.28
N TRP A 241 -9.11 -17.34 2.16
CA TRP A 241 -8.16 -18.45 2.21
C TRP A 241 -8.56 -19.47 3.31
N ASP A 242 -9.04 -20.64 2.89
CA ASP A 242 -9.40 -21.77 3.78
C ASP A 242 -10.37 -21.35 4.91
N GLY A 243 -11.31 -20.45 4.62
CA GLY A 243 -12.33 -19.98 5.56
C GLY A 243 -11.76 -19.16 6.73
N GLY A 244 -10.72 -18.36 6.49
CA GLY A 244 -10.18 -17.45 7.51
C GLY A 244 -9.25 -18.11 8.55
N ARG A 245 -8.92 -19.40 8.39
CA ARG A 245 -8.11 -20.17 9.37
C ARG A 245 -6.79 -19.49 9.76
N TYR A 246 -6.18 -18.73 8.86
CA TYR A 246 -4.89 -18.08 9.08
C TYR A 246 -4.99 -16.66 9.66
N GLN A 247 -6.20 -16.11 9.85
CA GLN A 247 -6.38 -14.74 10.35
C GLN A 247 -5.79 -14.57 11.77
N GLY A 248 -6.06 -15.49 12.70
CA GLY A 248 -5.49 -15.41 14.05
C GLY A 248 -3.97 -15.52 14.07
N LEU A 249 -3.38 -16.41 13.25
CA LEU A 249 -1.93 -16.52 13.09
C LEU A 249 -1.34 -15.22 12.53
N PHE A 250 -2.00 -14.59 11.56
CA PHE A 250 -1.58 -13.31 11.00
C PHE A 250 -1.65 -12.16 12.01
N THR A 251 -2.67 -12.13 12.87
CA THR A 251 -2.79 -11.15 13.96
C THR A 251 -1.64 -11.30 14.96
N ILE A 252 -1.34 -12.54 15.38
CA ILE A 252 -0.20 -12.83 16.27
C ILE A 252 1.12 -12.44 15.58
N ALA A 253 1.30 -12.78 14.30
CA ALA A 253 2.50 -12.43 13.55
C ALA A 253 2.70 -10.91 13.46
N SER A 254 1.62 -10.14 13.26
CA SER A 254 1.66 -8.68 13.25
C SER A 254 2.12 -8.11 14.61
N GLY A 255 1.55 -8.61 15.71
CA GLY A 255 2.00 -8.25 17.06
C GLY A 255 3.45 -8.66 17.36
N ALA A 256 3.90 -9.81 16.84
CA ALA A 256 5.27 -10.26 16.98
C ALA A 256 6.27 -9.35 16.24
N VAL A 257 5.89 -8.82 15.06
CA VAL A 257 6.69 -7.83 14.33
C VAL A 257 6.82 -6.54 15.14
N ASP A 258 5.73 -6.02 15.70
CA ASP A 258 5.76 -4.82 16.54
C ASP A 258 6.61 -5.02 17.81
N LEU A 259 6.52 -6.20 18.44
CA LEU A 259 7.35 -6.56 19.59
C LEU A 259 8.83 -6.67 19.22
N ALA A 260 9.14 -7.29 18.07
CA ALA A 260 10.51 -7.39 17.57
C ALA A 260 11.10 -5.99 17.30
N LEU A 261 10.31 -5.08 16.72
CA LEU A 261 10.71 -3.69 16.55
C LEU A 261 10.87 -2.96 17.87
N ALA A 262 9.95 -3.14 18.83
CA ALA A 262 10.02 -2.52 20.15
C ALA A 262 11.29 -2.95 20.89
N THR A 263 11.59 -4.25 20.90
CA THR A 263 12.78 -4.81 21.55
C THR A 263 14.08 -4.36 20.87
N TRP A 264 14.10 -4.31 19.53
CA TRP A 264 15.23 -3.76 18.77
C TRP A 264 15.46 -2.27 19.07
N CYS A 265 14.39 -1.47 19.09
CA CYS A 265 14.40 -0.06 19.43
C CYS A 265 14.86 0.17 20.88
N PHE A 266 14.40 -0.66 21.82
CA PHE A 266 14.77 -0.56 23.25
C PHE A 266 16.26 -0.88 23.49
N ARG A 267 16.80 -1.86 22.75
CA ARG A 267 18.24 -2.21 22.82
C ARG A 267 19.15 -1.12 22.25
N ARG A 268 18.63 -0.23 21.39
CA ARG A 268 19.37 0.93 20.89
C ARG A 268 19.33 2.09 21.88
N ARG A 269 20.51 2.58 22.28
CA ARG A 269 20.62 3.78 23.13
C ARG A 269 20.14 5.02 22.36
N GLY A 270 19.23 5.79 22.96
CA GLY A 270 18.72 7.05 22.42
C GLY A 270 17.46 6.95 21.55
N THR A 271 16.73 5.83 21.60
CA THR A 271 15.42 5.71 20.96
C THR A 271 14.35 6.47 21.74
N ASP A 272 13.43 7.10 21.01
CA ASP A 272 12.31 7.85 21.58
C ASP A 272 11.35 6.92 22.34
N ARG A 273 10.96 7.33 23.55
CA ARG A 273 9.99 6.61 24.40
C ARG A 273 8.60 6.56 23.75
N ASN A 274 8.21 7.60 23.02
CA ASN A 274 6.90 7.64 22.38
C ASN A 274 6.76 6.54 21.31
N LEU A 275 7.82 6.27 20.54
CA LEU A 275 7.83 5.16 19.59
C LEU A 275 7.68 3.81 20.32
N LEU A 276 8.41 3.61 21.42
CA LEU A 276 8.33 2.39 22.21
C LEU A 276 6.92 2.17 22.77
N TYR A 277 6.28 3.21 23.30
CA TYR A 277 4.91 3.12 23.81
C TYR A 277 3.91 2.76 22.71
N VAL A 278 4.04 3.33 21.51
CA VAL A 278 3.17 2.98 20.39
C VAL A 278 3.37 1.53 19.95
N LEU A 279 4.62 1.05 19.82
CA LEU A 279 4.91 -0.33 19.41
C LEU A 279 4.43 -1.36 20.46
N ILE A 280 4.63 -1.07 21.75
CA ILE A 280 4.12 -1.91 22.85
C ILE A 280 2.59 -1.89 22.84
N GLY A 281 1.98 -0.72 22.62
CA GLY A 281 0.53 -0.58 22.49
C GLY A 281 -0.04 -1.39 21.33
N LEU A 282 0.59 -1.36 20.15
CA LEU A 282 0.20 -2.16 18.99
C LEU A 282 0.38 -3.67 19.25
N THR A 283 1.51 -4.07 19.86
CA THR A 283 1.75 -5.46 20.28
C THR A 283 0.63 -5.97 21.18
N LEU A 284 0.29 -5.20 22.22
CA LEU A 284 -0.78 -5.57 23.16
C LEU A 284 -2.14 -5.61 22.45
N THR A 285 -2.41 -4.64 21.58
CA THR A 285 -3.65 -4.60 20.79
C THR A 285 -3.79 -5.85 19.92
N PHE A 286 -2.75 -6.25 19.20
CA PHE A 286 -2.78 -7.47 18.40
C PHE A 286 -2.83 -8.75 19.23
N ALA A 287 -2.16 -8.80 20.38
CA ALA A 287 -2.27 -9.92 21.31
C ALA A 287 -3.71 -10.10 21.81
N THR A 288 -4.38 -9.01 22.16
CA THR A 288 -5.80 -9.03 22.57
C THR A 288 -6.72 -9.38 21.41
N LEU A 289 -6.48 -8.84 20.21
CA LEU A 289 -7.31 -9.11 19.02
C LEU A 289 -7.15 -10.53 18.47
N ALA A 290 -6.00 -11.18 18.69
CA ALA A 290 -5.76 -12.54 18.20
C ALA A 290 -6.79 -13.55 18.73
N VAL A 291 -7.24 -13.36 19.97
CA VAL A 291 -8.21 -14.26 20.62
C VAL A 291 -9.59 -14.19 19.93
N PRO A 292 -10.29 -13.05 19.86
CA PRO A 292 -11.60 -12.98 19.21
C PRO A 292 -11.53 -13.23 17.70
N VAL A 293 -10.39 -12.98 17.03
CA VAL A 293 -10.22 -13.30 15.61
C VAL A 293 -10.11 -14.81 15.37
N GLN A 294 -9.51 -15.56 16.30
CA GLN A 294 -9.38 -17.01 16.16
C GLN A 294 -10.62 -17.78 16.65
N LEU A 295 -11.40 -17.17 17.54
CA LEU A 295 -12.62 -17.73 18.08
C LEU A 295 -13.81 -17.51 17.13
N HIS A 296 -14.79 -18.41 17.19
CA HIS A 296 -16.01 -18.34 16.39
C HIS A 296 -17.25 -18.30 17.29
N GLY A 297 -18.30 -17.63 16.81
CA GLY A 297 -19.60 -17.53 17.50
C GLY A 297 -19.49 -17.05 18.95
N HIS A 298 -20.12 -17.80 19.86
CA HIS A 298 -20.31 -17.46 21.28
C HIS A 298 -19.02 -17.36 22.11
N ALA A 299 -17.90 -17.88 21.59
CA ALA A 299 -16.64 -17.77 22.30
C ALA A 299 -16.11 -16.32 22.32
N ILE A 300 -16.53 -15.47 21.37
CA ILE A 300 -16.19 -14.04 21.31
C ILE A 300 -16.86 -13.27 22.46
N THR A 301 -18.15 -13.54 22.71
CA THR A 301 -18.94 -12.96 23.80
C THR A 301 -18.35 -13.31 25.17
N LEU A 302 -17.96 -14.58 25.35
CA LEU A 302 -17.31 -15.06 26.58
C LEU A 302 -15.96 -14.37 26.81
N PHE A 303 -15.16 -14.19 25.76
CA PHE A 303 -13.87 -13.52 25.85
C PHE A 303 -14.01 -12.06 26.32
N TRP A 304 -14.88 -11.27 25.68
CA TRP A 304 -15.10 -9.87 26.09
C TRP A 304 -15.64 -9.76 27.51
N SER A 305 -16.50 -10.69 27.93
CA SER A 305 -17.05 -10.74 29.28
C SER A 305 -15.96 -11.05 30.32
N ALA A 306 -15.07 -12.00 30.04
CA ALA A 306 -13.95 -12.32 30.93
C ALA A 306 -12.95 -11.16 31.05
N GLU A 307 -12.59 -10.53 29.91
CA GLU A 307 -11.69 -9.38 29.85
C GLU A 307 -12.29 -8.17 30.61
N PHE A 308 -13.61 -7.95 30.49
CA PHE A 308 -14.34 -6.95 31.28
C PHE A 308 -14.18 -7.19 32.79
N VAL A 309 -14.45 -8.41 33.27
CA VAL A 309 -14.36 -8.75 34.70
C VAL A 309 -12.94 -8.52 35.21
N LEU A 310 -11.93 -8.92 34.43
CA LEU A 310 -10.52 -8.73 34.76
C LEU A 310 -10.16 -7.25 34.89
N LEU A 311 -10.49 -6.42 33.89
CA LEU A 311 -10.18 -4.98 33.91
C LEU A 311 -10.95 -4.25 35.01
N TYR A 312 -12.20 -4.64 35.30
CA TYR A 312 -12.97 -4.04 36.36
C TYR A 312 -12.41 -4.39 37.74
N TRP A 313 -11.96 -5.64 37.92
CA TRP A 313 -11.24 -6.05 39.13
C TRP A 313 -9.92 -5.28 39.30
N LEU A 314 -9.15 -5.09 38.22
CA LEU A 314 -7.93 -4.27 38.22
C LEU A 314 -8.23 -2.81 38.54
N PHE A 315 -9.33 -2.24 38.04
CA PHE A 315 -9.79 -0.91 38.42
C PHE A 315 -10.05 -0.82 39.92
N ARG A 316 -10.79 -1.79 40.51
CA ARG A 316 -11.07 -1.83 41.95
C ARG A 316 -9.82 -1.92 42.81
N ARG A 317 -8.77 -2.57 42.31
CA ARG A 317 -7.46 -2.71 42.99
C ARG A 317 -6.55 -1.49 42.84
N SER A 318 -6.49 -0.90 41.65
CA SER A 318 -5.51 0.15 41.32
C SER A 318 -6.05 1.58 41.44
N GLY A 319 -7.38 1.78 41.41
CA GLY A 319 -8.00 3.11 41.42
C GLY A 319 -7.81 3.93 40.13
N ILE A 320 -7.19 3.36 39.09
CA ILE A 320 -6.89 4.08 37.85
C ILE A 320 -8.16 4.22 37.00
N ALA A 321 -8.58 5.46 36.73
CA ALA A 321 -9.81 5.76 35.98
C ALA A 321 -9.82 5.19 34.54
N LEU A 322 -8.65 5.01 33.93
CA LEU A 322 -8.53 4.41 32.59
C LEU A 322 -9.12 3.00 32.54
N PHE A 323 -8.80 2.15 33.53
CA PHE A 323 -9.33 0.78 33.58
C PHE A 323 -10.85 0.75 33.74
N ARG A 324 -11.43 1.75 34.41
CA ARG A 324 -12.89 1.91 34.49
C ARG A 324 -13.50 2.16 33.11
N TRP A 325 -12.95 3.11 32.35
CA TRP A 325 -13.45 3.43 31.01
C TRP A 325 -13.25 2.26 30.03
N SER A 326 -12.09 1.60 30.07
CA SER A 326 -11.83 0.41 29.27
C SER A 326 -12.80 -0.73 29.62
N SER A 327 -13.13 -0.94 30.90
CA SER A 327 -14.12 -1.94 31.31
C SER A 327 -15.50 -1.64 30.72
N TRP A 328 -15.97 -0.40 30.80
CA TRP A 328 -17.26 -0.03 30.20
C TRP A 328 -17.30 -0.24 28.68
N LEU A 329 -16.18 0.01 28.00
CA LEU A 329 -16.05 -0.27 26.56
C LEU A 329 -16.17 -1.78 26.28
N LEU A 330 -15.47 -2.62 27.05
CA LEU A 330 -15.54 -4.07 26.89
C LEU A 330 -16.93 -4.64 27.19
N MET A 331 -17.63 -4.08 28.19
CA MET A 331 -19.03 -4.43 28.47
C MET A 331 -19.92 -4.11 27.26
N ALA A 332 -19.75 -2.95 26.62
CA ALA A 332 -20.51 -2.59 25.43
C ALA A 332 -20.20 -3.55 24.26
N LEU A 333 -18.94 -3.94 24.06
CA LEU A 333 -18.55 -4.93 23.05
C LEU A 333 -19.16 -6.31 23.33
N ALA A 334 -19.14 -6.75 24.58
CA ALA A 334 -19.76 -8.02 24.99
C ALA A 334 -21.28 -8.02 24.72
N LEU A 335 -21.96 -6.92 25.05
CA LEU A 335 -23.40 -6.76 24.79
C LEU A 335 -23.73 -6.73 23.29
N CYS A 336 -22.95 -6.01 22.48
CA CYS A 336 -23.11 -6.02 21.03
C CYS A 336 -22.89 -7.42 20.43
N SER A 337 -21.83 -8.12 20.87
CA SER A 337 -21.55 -9.48 20.44
C SER A 337 -22.69 -10.42 20.81
N LEU A 338 -23.25 -10.29 22.02
CA LEU A 338 -24.38 -11.10 22.48
C LEU A 338 -25.62 -10.83 21.64
N PHE A 339 -25.86 -9.58 21.27
CA PHE A 339 -26.99 -9.21 20.43
C PHE A 339 -26.86 -9.75 19.00
N MET A 340 -25.64 -9.74 18.45
CA MET A 340 -25.34 -10.36 17.15
C MET A 340 -25.56 -11.88 17.19
N ASP A 341 -25.04 -12.55 18.22
CA ASP A 341 -25.23 -13.99 18.44
C ASP A 341 -26.72 -14.34 18.60
N TRP A 342 -27.48 -13.49 19.31
CA TRP A 342 -28.91 -13.68 19.52
C TRP A 342 -29.70 -13.56 18.20
N ILE A 343 -29.39 -12.57 17.36
CA ILE A 343 -30.05 -12.38 16.06
C ILE A 343 -29.67 -13.49 15.07
N GLY A 344 -28.43 -13.98 15.13
CA GLY A 344 -27.92 -15.01 14.23
C GLY A 344 -28.34 -16.44 14.57
N SER A 345 -28.86 -16.68 15.79
CA SER A 345 -29.24 -18.03 16.24
C SER A 345 -30.58 -18.48 15.64
N PRO A 346 -30.63 -19.58 14.85
CA PRO A 346 -31.89 -20.13 14.37
C PRO A 346 -32.75 -20.63 15.55
N THR A 347 -34.04 -20.31 15.53
CA THR A 347 -35.00 -20.48 16.64
C THR A 347 -35.31 -21.93 17.03
N THR A 348 -34.58 -22.93 16.54
CA THR A 348 -35.00 -24.34 16.55
C THR A 348 -34.08 -25.34 17.23
N GLU A 349 -32.89 -24.98 17.72
CA GLU A 349 -32.02 -25.94 18.43
C GLU A 349 -31.81 -25.54 19.91
N GLY A 350 -32.24 -26.42 20.81
CA GLY A 350 -32.26 -26.16 22.25
C GLY A 350 -30.88 -26.03 22.90
N GLY A 351 -30.59 -24.84 23.42
CA GLY A 351 -30.18 -24.57 24.80
C GLY A 351 -28.80 -25.00 25.34
N LEU A 352 -28.10 -25.98 24.75
CA LEU A 352 -26.77 -26.40 25.24
C LEU A 352 -25.84 -26.92 24.14
N PHE A 353 -26.38 -27.47 23.05
CA PHE A 353 -25.58 -27.88 21.89
C PHE A 353 -25.05 -26.68 21.07
N VAL A 354 -25.76 -25.54 21.14
CA VAL A 354 -25.44 -24.32 20.39
C VAL A 354 -24.16 -23.63 20.89
N LEU A 355 -23.77 -23.80 22.17
CA LEU A 355 -22.55 -23.17 22.71
C LEU A 355 -21.24 -23.77 22.16
N PHE A 356 -21.29 -25.00 21.60
CA PHE A 356 -20.10 -25.72 21.10
C PHE A 356 -20.28 -26.31 19.69
N ALA A 357 -21.41 -26.07 19.02
CA ALA A 357 -21.60 -26.47 17.63
C ALA A 357 -21.03 -25.38 16.72
N ASN A 358 -19.99 -25.77 15.96
CA ASN A 358 -19.19 -24.95 15.04
C ASN A 358 -19.99 -24.06 14.09
#